data_AF-A0A8F0K0Q3-F1
#
_entry.id   AF-A0A8F0K0Q3-F1
#
_cell.length_a   1.000
_cell.length_b   1.000
_cell.length_c   1.000
_cell.angle_alpha   90.00
_cell.angle_beta   90.00
_cell.angle_gamma   90.00
#
_symmetry.space_group_name_H-M   'P 1'
#
loop_
_entity.id
_entity.type
_entity.pdbx_description
1 polymer ?
#
loop_
_entity_poly.entity_id
_entity_poly.type
_entity_poly.pdbx_seq_one_letter_code
_entity_poly.pdbx_strand_id
1 'polypeptide(L)'
;MLAKEQNNWYQKGFSQKVVALKGSKNFTVENQKNSLNFLGLKSDPLVKKMINLLMRNGKRSKAENVLNQALQALDKDYPGRAVHIFYLGILAVRQDIGIRLKPKPKNRRNRQSFNVYIPRVISPMCGLNLGMRSLLKASRERSASNPFWENLSLELLQASQDKGGVVSKRYSLNKLAISNKRRVHFGVRH
;
A
#
# COMPACT_ATOMS: atom_id res chain seq x y z
N MET A 1 7.14 62.64 6.45
CA MET A 1 7.60 61.95 7.68
C MET A 1 6.56 60.89 8.06
N LEU A 2 6.58 59.68 7.48
CA LEU A 2 5.72 58.54 7.89
C LEU A 2 6.04 57.25 7.08
N ALA A 3 7.31 57.00 6.76
CA ALA A 3 7.68 55.82 5.94
C ALA A 3 9.06 55.21 6.30
N LYS A 4 9.59 55.46 7.50
CA LYS A 4 10.89 54.91 7.95
C LYS A 4 10.86 54.16 9.29
N GLU A 5 9.69 53.94 9.88
CA GLU A 5 9.58 53.34 11.23
C GLU A 5 9.09 51.88 11.26
N GLN A 6 8.82 51.24 10.12
CA GLN A 6 8.32 49.85 10.12
C GLN A 6 9.40 48.75 9.96
N ASN A 7 10.69 49.11 9.81
CA ASN A 7 11.75 48.13 9.49
C ASN A 7 12.70 47.77 10.65
N ASN A 8 12.34 48.07 11.91
CA ASN A 8 13.28 47.87 13.04
C ASN A 8 12.82 46.88 14.13
N TRP A 9 11.80 46.06 13.86
CA TRP A 9 11.31 45.05 14.82
C TRP A 9 11.83 43.62 14.56
N TYR A 10 12.43 43.35 13.39
CA TYR A 10 12.84 41.99 13.00
C TYR A 10 14.31 41.63 13.28
N GLN A 11 15.15 42.55 13.78
CA GLN A 11 16.58 42.33 13.97
C GLN A 11 17.04 42.28 15.44
N LYS A 12 16.17 42.64 16.41
CA LYS A 12 16.56 42.75 17.84
C LYS A 12 16.24 41.54 18.71
N GLY A 13 15.66 40.46 18.16
CA GLY A 13 15.24 39.29 18.93
C GLY A 13 16.21 38.12 18.99
N PHE A 14 17.33 38.16 18.24
CA PHE A 14 18.12 36.94 17.93
C PHE A 14 19.53 36.86 18.55
N SER A 15 19.92 37.78 19.44
CA SER A 15 21.35 37.94 19.81
C SER A 15 21.70 37.92 21.31
N GLN A 16 20.85 37.40 22.21
CA GLN A 16 21.17 37.43 23.66
C GLN A 16 21.00 36.14 24.47
N LYS A 17 20.95 34.95 23.86
CA LYS A 17 20.99 33.69 24.63
C LYS A 17 21.98 32.66 24.08
N VAL A 18 23.19 33.13 23.77
CA VAL A 18 24.36 32.25 23.67
C VAL A 18 25.34 32.74 24.72
N VAL A 19 25.38 32.04 25.86
CA VAL A 19 26.50 31.83 26.80
C VAL A 19 25.94 31.45 28.18
N ALA A 20 26.55 30.40 28.75
CA ALA A 20 26.42 29.90 30.12
C ALA A 20 25.14 29.09 30.46
N LEU A 21 25.28 27.76 30.46
CA LEU A 21 25.38 26.98 31.70
C LEU A 21 25.80 25.53 31.34
N LYS A 22 27.07 25.22 31.61
CA LYS A 22 27.59 23.85 31.63
C LYS A 22 26.92 23.10 32.79
N GLY A 23 26.41 21.91 32.49
CA GLY A 23 26.32 20.79 33.44
C GLY A 23 25.18 20.83 34.45
N SER A 24 24.04 20.23 34.10
CA SER A 24 23.20 19.51 35.06
C SER A 24 22.34 18.46 34.33
N LYS A 25 22.78 17.21 34.46
CA LYS A 25 21.98 15.97 34.60
C LYS A 25 20.77 15.78 33.67
N ASN A 26 20.95 14.86 32.71
CA ASN A 26 19.91 13.94 32.22
C ASN A 26 18.59 14.58 31.77
N PHE A 27 18.61 15.33 30.66
CA PHE A 27 17.42 15.38 29.82
C PHE A 27 17.33 14.05 29.08
N THR A 28 16.63 13.10 29.69
CA THR A 28 16.11 11.93 28.99
C THR A 28 15.36 12.42 27.74
N VAL A 29 15.88 12.06 26.57
CA VAL A 29 15.19 12.23 25.26
C VAL A 29 13.97 11.28 25.16
N GLU A 30 13.53 10.73 26.28
CA GLU A 30 12.34 9.92 26.44
C GLU A 30 11.12 10.79 26.76
N ASN A 31 10.60 11.59 25.82
CA ASN A 31 9.13 11.83 25.77
C ASN A 31 8.59 12.65 24.59
N GLN A 32 8.99 12.37 23.35
CA GLN A 32 8.08 12.58 22.22
C GLN A 32 8.17 11.41 21.26
N LYS A 33 7.71 10.25 21.74
CA LYS A 33 7.10 9.25 20.86
C LYS A 33 5.92 9.94 20.17
N ASN A 34 6.19 10.62 19.05
CA ASN A 34 5.19 10.83 18.01
C ASN A 34 4.85 9.46 17.42
N SER A 35 4.19 8.62 18.22
CA SER A 35 3.25 7.67 17.67
C SER A 35 2.15 8.54 17.07
N LEU A 36 2.32 8.96 15.82
CA LEU A 36 1.20 9.38 14.99
C LEU A 36 0.23 8.20 15.04
N ASN A 37 -0.72 8.36 15.93
CA ASN A 37 -1.67 7.34 16.28
C ASN A 37 -2.67 7.34 15.14
N PHE A 38 -2.35 6.62 14.07
CA PHE A 38 -3.29 6.22 13.02
C PHE A 38 -4.45 5.36 13.58
N LEU A 39 -4.63 5.31 14.91
CA LEU A 39 -5.77 4.79 15.65
C LEU A 39 -7.12 5.29 15.10
N GLY A 40 -7.20 6.54 14.62
CA GLY A 40 -8.39 7.09 13.97
C GLY A 40 -8.77 6.39 12.64
N LEU A 41 -7.80 5.79 11.94
CA LEU A 41 -8.04 5.02 10.72
C LEU A 41 -8.47 3.57 10.98
N LYS A 42 -8.46 3.09 12.23
CA LYS A 42 -8.84 1.69 12.53
C LYS A 42 -10.31 1.39 12.25
N SER A 43 -11.18 2.40 12.27
CA SER A 43 -12.59 2.26 11.89
C SER A 43 -12.77 2.07 10.39
N ASP A 44 -11.82 2.50 9.56
CA ASP A 44 -11.97 2.44 8.12
C ASP A 44 -12.02 0.98 7.64
N PRO A 45 -13.02 0.59 6.84
CA PRO A 45 -13.22 -0.80 6.44
C PRO A 45 -12.05 -1.33 5.59
N LEU A 46 -11.42 -0.46 4.80
CA LEU A 46 -10.24 -0.80 3.99
C LEU A 46 -9.03 -1.09 4.87
N VAL A 47 -8.76 -0.24 5.86
CA VAL A 47 -7.65 -0.42 6.81
C VAL A 47 -7.88 -1.68 7.65
N LYS A 48 -9.09 -1.88 8.17
CA LYS A 48 -9.47 -3.11 8.89
C LYS A 48 -9.25 -4.35 8.03
N LYS A 49 -9.56 -4.29 6.74
CA LYS A 49 -9.35 -5.40 5.81
C LYS A 49 -7.87 -5.67 5.55
N MET A 50 -7.05 -4.63 5.40
CA MET A 50 -5.60 -4.75 5.27
C MET A 50 -4.98 -5.37 6.53
N ILE A 51 -5.37 -4.91 7.72
CA ILE A 51 -4.93 -5.48 9.00
C ILE A 51 -5.26 -6.98 9.07
N ASN A 52 -6.48 -7.37 8.69
CA ASN A 52 -6.89 -8.77 8.67
C ASN A 52 -6.06 -9.63 7.70
N LEU A 53 -5.63 -9.07 6.56
CA LEU A 53 -4.78 -9.77 5.59
C LEU A 53 -3.31 -9.83 6.03
N LEU A 54 -2.84 -8.83 6.78
CA LEU A 54 -1.52 -8.81 7.40
C LEU A 54 -1.39 -9.79 8.57
N MET A 55 -2.49 -10.01 9.29
CA MET A 55 -2.55 -10.87 10.46
C MET A 55 -2.07 -12.30 10.17
N ARG A 56 -1.18 -12.80 11.03
CA ARG A 56 -0.71 -14.19 11.05
C ARG A 56 -0.95 -14.78 12.43
N ASN A 57 -1.39 -16.04 12.49
CA ASN A 57 -1.64 -16.78 13.73
C ASN A 57 -2.57 -16.03 14.71
N GLY A 58 -3.56 -15.29 14.19
CA GLY A 58 -4.49 -14.49 15.03
C GLY A 58 -3.89 -13.26 15.71
N LYS A 59 -2.62 -12.92 15.47
CA LYS A 59 -1.92 -11.83 16.16
C LYS A 59 -2.25 -10.46 15.55
N ARG A 60 -3.43 -9.92 15.88
CA ARG A 60 -3.91 -8.62 15.35
C ARG A 60 -3.03 -7.44 15.75
N SER A 61 -2.63 -7.34 17.03
CA SER A 61 -1.77 -6.26 17.52
C SER A 61 -0.46 -6.14 16.73
N LYS A 62 0.17 -7.27 16.38
CA LYS A 62 1.39 -7.25 15.55
C LYS A 62 1.13 -6.74 14.14
N ALA A 63 0.00 -7.10 13.53
CA ALA A 63 -0.36 -6.62 12.19
C ALA A 63 -0.63 -5.11 12.18
N GLU A 64 -1.28 -4.59 13.22
CA GLU A 64 -1.51 -3.15 13.39
C GLU A 64 -0.18 -2.41 13.55
N ASN A 65 0.73 -2.92 14.37
CA ASN A 65 2.05 -2.32 14.55
C ASN A 65 2.85 -2.26 13.24
N VAL A 66 2.83 -3.34 12.46
CA VAL A 66 3.52 -3.39 11.16
C VAL A 66 2.94 -2.37 10.18
N LEU A 67 1.60 -2.26 10.10
CA LEU A 67 0.96 -1.28 9.22
C LEU A 67 1.29 0.16 9.65
N ASN A 68 1.24 0.43 10.96
CA ASN A 68 1.60 1.73 11.52
C ASN A 68 3.07 2.09 11.23
N GLN A 69 3.99 1.14 11.39
CA GLN A 69 5.41 1.34 11.07
C GLN A 69 5.62 1.63 9.59
N ALA A 70 4.90 0.94 8.69
CA ALA A 70 4.99 1.21 7.26
C ALA A 70 4.46 2.61 6.89
N LEU A 71 3.35 3.04 7.50
CA LEU A 71 2.82 4.40 7.31
C LEU A 71 3.76 5.46 7.90
N GLN A 72 4.36 5.21 9.05
CA GLN A 72 5.37 6.09 9.63
C GLN A 72 6.61 6.19 8.75
N ALA A 73 7.02 5.09 8.10
CA ALA A 73 8.12 5.11 7.13
C ALA A 73 7.78 6.00 5.93
N LEU A 74 6.58 5.86 5.37
CA LEU A 74 6.10 6.73 4.29
C LEU A 74 6.02 8.19 4.72
N ASP A 75 5.61 8.47 5.96
CA ASP A 75 5.45 9.83 6.46
C ASP A 75 6.81 10.52 6.71
N LYS A 76 7.86 9.75 7.05
CA LYS A 76 9.23 10.27 7.12
C LYS A 76 9.71 10.77 5.76
N ASP A 77 9.41 10.04 4.69
CA ASP A 77 9.82 10.39 3.33
C ASP A 77 8.89 11.44 2.70
N TYR A 78 7.58 11.35 3.00
CA TYR A 78 6.50 12.16 2.42
C TYR A 78 5.54 12.66 3.52
N PRO A 79 5.90 13.73 4.24
CA PRO A 79 5.15 14.19 5.40
C PRO A 79 3.71 14.59 5.03
N GLY A 80 2.74 14.05 5.78
CA GLY A 80 1.31 14.33 5.64
C GLY A 80 0.62 13.62 4.48
N ARG A 81 1.34 12.81 3.69
CA ARG A 81 0.78 12.13 2.49
C ARG A 81 0.67 10.61 2.64
N ALA A 82 1.13 10.03 3.74
CA ALA A 82 1.16 8.57 3.94
C ALA A 82 -0.22 7.89 3.73
N VAL A 83 -1.28 8.49 4.27
CA VAL A 83 -2.66 7.97 4.13
C VAL A 83 -3.15 8.04 2.68
N HIS A 84 -2.84 9.14 1.99
CA HIS A 84 -3.21 9.31 0.59
C HIS A 84 -2.50 8.29 -0.31
N ILE A 85 -1.19 8.09 -0.10
CA ILE A 85 -0.37 7.09 -0.79
C ILE A 85 -0.94 5.69 -0.56
N PHE A 86 -1.36 5.37 0.67
CA PHE A 86 -1.98 4.09 1.00
C PHE A 86 -3.26 3.85 0.19
N TYR A 87 -4.18 4.82 0.16
CA TYR A 87 -5.44 4.67 -0.57
C TYR A 87 -5.22 4.59 -2.09
N LEU A 88 -4.36 5.46 -2.64
CA LEU A 88 -4.01 5.42 -4.05
C LEU A 88 -3.35 4.08 -4.44
N GLY A 89 -2.41 3.61 -3.64
CA GLY A 89 -1.72 2.33 -3.90
C GLY A 89 -2.67 1.14 -3.89
N ILE A 90 -3.64 1.09 -2.97
CA ILE A 90 -4.64 0.01 -2.95
C ILE A 90 -5.55 0.07 -4.18
N LEU A 91 -5.99 1.26 -4.58
CA LEU A 91 -6.84 1.43 -5.76
C LEU A 91 -6.08 1.07 -7.04
N ALA A 92 -4.82 1.46 -7.16
CA ALA A 92 -3.95 1.13 -8.28
C ALA A 92 -3.68 -0.38 -8.40
N VAL A 93 -3.82 -1.14 -7.32
CA VAL A 93 -3.57 -2.59 -7.33
C VAL A 93 -4.87 -3.42 -7.42
N ARG A 94 -6.03 -2.77 -7.37
CA ARG A 94 -7.35 -3.41 -7.50
C ARG A 94 -7.44 -4.20 -8.81
N GLN A 95 -7.92 -5.45 -8.72
CA GLN A 95 -8.14 -6.32 -9.87
C GLN A 95 -9.61 -6.38 -10.25
N ASP A 96 -9.95 -5.90 -11.44
CA ASP A 96 -11.34 -5.88 -11.93
C ASP A 96 -11.69 -7.14 -12.74
N ILE A 97 -10.67 -7.78 -13.33
CA ILE A 97 -10.83 -8.96 -14.17
C ILE A 97 -9.93 -10.08 -13.66
N GLY A 98 -10.52 -11.26 -13.51
CA GLY A 98 -9.83 -12.50 -13.22
C GLY A 98 -9.82 -13.40 -14.44
N ILE A 99 -8.88 -14.33 -14.48
CA ILE A 99 -8.81 -15.36 -15.51
C ILE A 99 -8.93 -16.71 -14.84
N ARG A 100 -9.95 -17.48 -15.24
CA ARG A 100 -10.13 -18.85 -14.79
C ARG A 100 -9.57 -19.80 -15.84
N LEU A 101 -8.71 -20.70 -15.40
CA LEU A 101 -8.31 -21.86 -16.18
C LEU A 101 -9.45 -22.88 -16.20
N LYS A 102 -9.94 -23.23 -17.39
CA LYS A 102 -10.89 -24.32 -17.58
C LYS A 102 -10.25 -25.37 -18.48
N PRO A 103 -10.07 -26.62 -18.01
CA PRO A 103 -9.63 -27.69 -18.88
C PRO A 103 -10.73 -28.00 -19.90
N LYS A 104 -10.39 -28.05 -21.19
CA LYS A 104 -11.30 -28.54 -22.22
C LYS A 104 -11.14 -30.07 -22.32
N PRO A 105 -12.20 -30.85 -22.03
CA PRO A 105 -12.11 -32.31 -22.13
C PRO A 105 -11.88 -32.74 -23.58
N LYS A 106 -11.17 -33.87 -23.75
CA LYS A 106 -11.04 -34.53 -25.05
C LYS A 106 -12.41 -35.09 -25.41
N ASN A 107 -12.97 -34.64 -26.53
CA ASN A 107 -14.22 -35.19 -27.06
C ASN A 107 -13.90 -35.96 -28.34
N ARG A 108 -14.78 -36.86 -28.79
CA ARG A 108 -14.60 -37.66 -30.02
C ARG A 108 -14.20 -36.82 -31.25
N ARG A 109 -14.69 -35.57 -31.34
CA ARG A 109 -14.39 -34.62 -32.42
C ARG A 109 -13.10 -33.80 -32.22
N ASN A 110 -12.59 -33.70 -31.00
CA ASN A 110 -11.44 -32.85 -30.67
C ASN A 110 -10.42 -33.67 -29.87
N ARG A 111 -9.41 -34.19 -30.57
CA ARG A 111 -8.41 -35.12 -30.03
C ARG A 111 -7.44 -34.45 -29.04
N GLN A 112 -7.30 -33.12 -29.08
CA GLN A 112 -6.44 -32.35 -28.18
C GLN A 112 -7.21 -31.85 -26.95
N SER A 113 -6.70 -32.16 -25.75
CA SER A 113 -7.08 -31.44 -24.52
C SER A 113 -6.14 -30.24 -24.35
N PHE A 114 -6.70 -29.05 -24.19
CA PHE A 114 -5.92 -27.85 -23.86
C PHE A 114 -6.63 -27.03 -22.78
N ASN A 115 -5.83 -26.26 -22.03
CA ASN A 115 -6.34 -25.35 -21.03
C ASN A 115 -6.85 -24.07 -21.70
N VAL A 116 -8.07 -23.67 -21.35
CA VAL A 116 -8.70 -22.45 -21.86
C VAL A 116 -8.67 -21.38 -20.77
N TYR A 117 -8.15 -20.21 -21.09
CA TYR A 117 -8.23 -19.03 -20.26
C TYR A 117 -9.58 -18.34 -20.48
N ILE A 118 -10.42 -18.31 -19.45
CA ILE A 118 -11.75 -17.70 -19.50
C ILE A 118 -11.73 -16.44 -18.63
N PRO A 119 -11.86 -15.24 -19.21
CA PRO A 119 -11.96 -14.01 -18.42
C PRO A 119 -13.28 -13.96 -17.66
N ARG A 120 -13.23 -13.49 -16.41
CA ARG A 120 -14.40 -13.32 -15.53
C ARG A 120 -14.28 -11.98 -14.80
N VAL A 121 -15.35 -11.20 -14.82
CA VAL A 121 -15.45 -9.97 -14.03
C VAL A 121 -15.48 -10.32 -12.55
N ILE A 122 -14.68 -9.60 -11.76
CA ILE A 122 -14.61 -9.77 -10.31
C ILE A 122 -15.42 -8.65 -9.65
N SER A 123 -16.14 -8.96 -8.56
CA SER A 123 -16.78 -7.95 -7.72
C SER A 123 -15.74 -6.99 -7.13
N PRO A 124 -16.01 -5.67 -7.02
CA PRO A 124 -15.03 -4.68 -6.57
C PRO A 124 -14.43 -5.01 -5.19
N MET A 125 -15.23 -5.52 -4.26
CA MET A 125 -14.76 -5.92 -2.93
C MET A 125 -13.76 -7.09 -3.00
N CYS A 126 -14.02 -8.08 -3.87
CA CYS A 126 -13.10 -9.17 -4.13
C CYS A 126 -11.83 -8.71 -4.85
N GLY A 127 -11.98 -7.78 -5.79
CA GLY A 127 -10.87 -7.18 -6.54
C GLY A 127 -9.88 -6.42 -5.65
N LEU A 128 -10.41 -5.64 -4.69
CA LEU A 128 -9.61 -4.96 -3.67
C LEU A 128 -8.85 -5.97 -2.79
N ASN A 129 -9.53 -7.01 -2.33
CA ASN A 129 -8.92 -8.06 -1.51
C ASN A 129 -7.81 -8.82 -2.24
N LEU A 130 -8.04 -9.13 -3.52
CA LEU A 130 -7.07 -9.84 -4.34
C LEU A 130 -5.84 -8.97 -4.60
N GLY A 131 -6.06 -7.69 -4.90
CA GLY A 131 -5.00 -6.70 -5.02
C GLY A 131 -4.16 -6.57 -3.74
N MET A 132 -4.79 -6.34 -2.59
CA MET A 132 -4.10 -6.27 -1.31
C MET A 132 -3.29 -7.54 -1.01
N ARG A 133 -3.83 -8.74 -1.28
CA ARG A 133 -3.09 -10.00 -1.12
C ARG A 133 -1.87 -10.08 -2.04
N SER A 134 -2.01 -9.66 -3.30
CA SER A 134 -0.88 -9.63 -4.25
C SER A 134 0.19 -8.63 -3.82
N LEU A 135 -0.20 -7.47 -3.29
CA LEU A 135 0.71 -6.48 -2.71
C LEU A 135 1.49 -7.06 -1.54
N LEU A 136 0.81 -7.64 -0.55
CA LEU A 136 1.45 -8.27 0.60
C LEU A 136 2.38 -9.42 0.20
N LYS A 137 2.04 -10.17 -0.86
CA LYS A 137 2.90 -11.22 -1.40
C LYS A 137 4.17 -10.62 -2.02
N ALA A 138 4.04 -9.59 -2.86
CA ALA A 138 5.19 -8.92 -3.47
C ALA A 138 6.13 -8.29 -2.42
N SER A 139 5.57 -7.64 -1.39
CA SER A 139 6.38 -7.08 -0.29
C SER A 139 7.16 -8.15 0.49
N ARG A 140 6.65 -9.39 0.57
CA ARG A 140 7.38 -10.51 1.20
C ARG A 140 8.48 -11.07 0.29
N GLU A 141 8.26 -11.07 -1.02
CA GLU A 141 9.20 -11.59 -2.01
C GLU A 141 10.36 -10.63 -2.30
N ARG A 142 10.18 -9.32 -2.04
CA ARG A 142 11.14 -8.27 -2.41
C ARG A 142 12.52 -8.45 -1.76
N SER A 143 12.60 -8.63 -0.45
CA SER A 143 13.88 -8.75 0.26
C SER A 143 13.69 -9.44 1.60
N ALA A 144 14.52 -10.44 1.88
CA ALA A 144 14.55 -11.14 3.17
C ALA A 144 15.34 -10.38 4.25
N SER A 145 16.24 -9.48 3.84
CA SER A 145 17.13 -8.73 4.74
C SER A 145 16.43 -7.55 5.42
N ASN A 146 15.58 -6.84 4.70
CA ASN A 146 14.90 -5.66 5.23
C ASN A 146 13.66 -6.05 6.03
N PRO A 147 13.33 -5.30 7.10
CA PRO A 147 12.11 -5.53 7.84
C PRO A 147 10.88 -5.34 6.93
N PHE A 148 9.87 -6.19 7.14
CA PHE A 148 8.72 -6.27 6.25
C PHE A 148 7.95 -4.94 6.09
N TRP A 149 7.93 -4.07 7.10
CA TRP A 149 7.23 -2.79 7.03
C TRP A 149 7.90 -1.80 6.05
N GLU A 150 9.22 -1.86 5.88
CA GLU A 150 9.96 -1.06 4.87
C GLU A 150 9.66 -1.56 3.45
N ASN A 151 9.65 -2.88 3.25
CA ASN A 151 9.26 -3.43 1.95
C ASN A 151 7.81 -3.09 1.60
N LEU A 152 6.92 -3.07 2.60
CA LEU A 152 5.52 -2.69 2.43
C LEU A 152 5.39 -1.21 2.03
N SER A 153 6.10 -0.30 2.71
CA SER A 153 6.06 1.13 2.38
C SER A 153 6.54 1.40 0.96
N LEU A 154 7.65 0.77 0.55
CA LEU A 154 8.19 0.91 -0.80
C LEU A 154 7.23 0.37 -1.87
N GLU A 155 6.62 -0.78 -1.66
CA GLU A 155 5.63 -1.33 -2.60
C GLU A 155 4.37 -0.46 -2.68
N LEU A 156 3.88 0.07 -1.55
CA LEU A 156 2.75 1.01 -1.55
C LEU A 156 3.09 2.29 -2.32
N LEU A 157 4.29 2.83 -2.14
CA LEU A 157 4.77 4.00 -2.87
C LEU A 157 4.83 3.72 -4.38
N GLN A 158 5.46 2.61 -4.77
CA GLN A 158 5.53 2.21 -6.18
C GLN A 158 4.14 2.02 -6.79
N ALA A 159 3.24 1.34 -6.07
CA ALA A 159 1.86 1.14 -6.49
C ALA A 159 1.10 2.46 -6.66
N SER A 160 1.29 3.43 -5.76
CA SER A 160 0.64 4.75 -5.85
C SER A 160 1.03 5.55 -7.08
N GLN A 161 2.19 5.23 -7.67
CA GLN A 161 2.71 5.83 -8.90
C GLN A 161 2.39 4.97 -10.15
N ASP A 162 1.46 4.01 -10.04
CA ASP A 162 1.14 3.00 -11.07
C ASP A 162 2.35 2.18 -11.55
N LYS A 163 3.36 2.04 -10.69
CA LYS A 163 4.58 1.27 -10.94
C LYS A 163 4.62 0.02 -10.05
N GLY A 164 5.61 -0.82 -10.31
CA GLY A 164 5.87 -2.01 -9.51
C GLY A 164 5.31 -3.31 -10.11
N GLY A 165 5.78 -4.43 -9.55
CA GLY A 165 5.50 -5.76 -10.10
C GLY A 165 4.02 -6.15 -10.03
N VAL A 166 3.29 -5.66 -9.03
CA VAL A 166 1.87 -5.99 -8.85
C VAL A 166 1.00 -5.30 -9.88
N VAL A 167 1.26 -4.02 -10.13
CA VAL A 167 0.54 -3.23 -11.14
C VAL A 167 0.82 -3.78 -12.55
N SER A 168 2.08 -4.14 -12.84
CA SER A 168 2.45 -4.79 -14.11
C SER A 168 1.74 -6.14 -14.31
N LYS A 169 1.64 -6.97 -13.26
CA LYS A 169 0.87 -8.22 -13.29
C LYS A 169 -0.62 -7.96 -13.58
N ARG A 170 -1.23 -6.95 -12.96
CA ARG A 170 -2.61 -6.53 -13.24
C ARG A 170 -2.81 -6.16 -14.71
N TYR A 171 -1.93 -5.32 -15.27
CA TYR A 171 -2.01 -4.93 -16.68
C TYR A 171 -1.85 -6.12 -17.63
N SER A 172 -0.93 -7.03 -17.32
CA SER A 172 -0.72 -8.26 -18.08
C SER A 172 -1.96 -9.16 -18.09
N LEU A 173 -2.63 -9.30 -16.93
CA LEU A 173 -3.89 -10.03 -16.81
C LEU A 173 -5.01 -9.35 -17.62
N ASN A 174 -5.12 -8.03 -17.57
CA ASN A 174 -6.13 -7.30 -18.36
C ASN A 174 -5.89 -7.47 -19.86
N LYS A 175 -4.64 -7.38 -20.33
CA LYS A 175 -4.28 -7.62 -21.73
C LYS A 175 -4.66 -9.05 -22.16
N LEU A 176 -4.32 -10.04 -21.33
CA LEU A 176 -4.67 -11.44 -21.58
C LEU A 176 -6.19 -11.65 -21.61
N ALA A 177 -6.95 -10.97 -20.75
CA ALA A 177 -8.40 -11.02 -20.74
C ALA A 177 -9.02 -10.42 -22.01
N ILE A 178 -8.50 -9.28 -22.48
CA ILE A 178 -8.94 -8.64 -23.74
C ILE A 178 -8.72 -9.58 -24.92
N SER A 179 -7.55 -10.20 -25.02
CA SER A 179 -7.25 -11.20 -26.07
C SER A 179 -8.22 -12.39 -26.05
N ASN A 180 -8.70 -12.78 -24.87
CA ASN A 180 -9.61 -13.92 -24.70
C ASN A 180 -11.10 -13.51 -24.53
N LYS A 181 -11.47 -12.26 -24.83
CA LYS A 181 -12.85 -11.75 -24.63
C LYS A 181 -13.91 -12.61 -25.34
N ARG A 182 -13.60 -13.16 -26.51
CA ARG A 182 -14.52 -14.04 -27.28
C ARG A 182 -14.83 -15.37 -26.57
N ARG A 183 -14.03 -15.78 -25.59
CA ARG A 183 -14.13 -17.09 -24.91
C ARG A 183 -15.05 -17.09 -23.69
N VAL A 184 -15.70 -15.96 -23.38
CA VAL A 184 -16.66 -15.85 -22.25
C VAL A 184 -17.81 -16.86 -22.39
N HIS A 185 -18.24 -17.16 -23.61
CA HIS A 185 -19.30 -18.13 -23.89
C HIS A 185 -18.97 -19.56 -23.42
N PHE A 186 -17.70 -19.97 -23.41
CA PHE A 186 -17.29 -21.30 -22.91
C PHE A 186 -17.48 -21.48 -21.39
N GLY A 187 -17.76 -20.40 -20.66
CA GLY A 187 -17.97 -20.40 -19.21
C GLY A 187 -19.37 -20.84 -18.77
N VAL A 188 -20.38 -20.67 -19.62
CA VAL A 188 -21.78 -21.05 -19.33
C VAL A 188 -21.93 -22.54 -19.61
N ARG A 189 -22.21 -23.34 -18.57
CA ARG A 189 -22.72 -24.70 -18.75
C ARG A 189 -24.21 -24.55 -19.11
N HIS A 190 -24.61 -25.05 -20.27
CA HIS A 190 -25.95 -25.64 -20.40
C HIS A 190 -25.87 -27.04 -19.83
#